data_AF-A0A534K2N5-F1
#
_entry.id   AF-A0A534K2N5-F1
#
_cell.length_a   1.000
_cell.length_b   1.000
_cell.length_c   1.000
_cell.angle_alpha   90.00
_cell.angle_beta   90.00
_cell.angle_gamma   90.00
#
_symmetry.space_group_name_H-M   'P 1'
#
loop_
_entity.id
_entity.type
_entity.pdbx_description
1 polymer ?
#
loop_
_entity_poly.entity_id
_entity_poly.type
_entity_poly.pdbx_seq_one_letter_code
_entity_poly.pdbx_strand_id
1 'polypeptide(L)' 'MQIGCGVTTKEIRGKPYLYFWHYEERGGRRVQAFRYLGSARSEAARQKLTEVLDAYVERVAADLRRKRAEILAKVNPS' A
#
# COMPACT_ATOMS: atom_id res chain seq x y z
N MET A 1 9.30 -6.27 7.67
CA MET A 1 8.31 -6.08 6.59
C MET A 1 6.93 -6.48 7.09
N GLN A 2 5.98 -5.55 7.09
CA GLN A 2 4.56 -5.84 7.30
C GLN A 2 3.81 -5.43 6.03
N ILE A 3 2.95 -6.33 5.57
CA ILE A 3 2.14 -6.14 4.37
C ILE A 3 0.71 -5.91 4.84
N GLY A 4 0.13 -4.80 4.40
CA GLY A 4 -1.26 -4.49 4.64
C GLY A 4 -1.62 -3.24 3.89
N CYS A 5 -2.72 -3.32 3.14
CA CYS A 5 -3.31 -2.20 2.44
C CYS A 5 -4.83 -2.33 2.43
N GLY A 6 -5.49 -1.23 2.09
CA GLY A 6 -6.93 -1.24 1.90
C GLY A 6 -7.43 0.10 1.40
N VAL A 7 -8.74 0.16 1.22
CA VAL A 7 -9.45 1.37 0.84
C VAL A 7 -10.41 1.75 1.95
N THR A 8 -10.57 3.05 2.17
CA THR A 8 -11.56 3.58 3.10
C THR A 8 -12.18 4.84 2.52
N THR A 9 -13.40 5.13 2.95
CA THR A 9 -14.11 6.34 2.57
C THR A 9 -14.22 7.23 3.80
N LYS A 10 -13.89 8.51 3.66
CA LYS A 10 -14.08 9.52 4.70
C LYS A 10 -15.09 10.55 4.24
N GLU A 11 -16.08 10.83 5.07
CA GLU A 11 -17.03 11.91 4.79
C GLU A 11 -16.48 13.24 5.30
N ILE A 12 -16.46 14.26 4.45
CA ILE A 12 -16.05 15.61 4.80
C ILE A 12 -17.10 16.57 4.25
N ARG A 13 -17.78 17.31 5.13
CA ARG A 13 -18.85 18.26 4.78
C ARG A 13 -19.93 17.62 3.88
N GLY A 14 -20.38 16.40 4.23
CA GLY A 14 -21.41 15.66 3.50
C GLY A 14 -20.96 15.06 2.17
N LYS A 15 -19.66 15.11 1.84
CA LYS A 15 -19.12 14.54 0.60
C LYS A 15 -18.20 13.36 0.92
N PRO A 16 -18.41 12.18 0.31
CA PRO A 16 -17.55 11.02 0.53
C PRO A 16 -16.28 11.10 -0.32
N TYR A 17 -15.14 10.87 0.32
CA TYR A 17 -13.81 10.93 -0.30
C TYR A 17 -13.07 9.61 -0.12
N LEU A 18 -12.44 9.15 -1.19
CA LEU A 18 -11.73 7.88 -1.26
C LEU A 18 -10.28 8.05 -0.79
N TYR A 19 -9.85 7.14 0.08
CA TYR A 19 -8.47 7.04 0.55
C TYR A 19 -7.97 5.62 0.37
N PHE A 20 -6.80 5.47 -0.21
CA PHE A 20 -6.02 4.24 -0.13
C PHE A 20 -5.10 4.33 1.07
N TRP A 21 -4.96 3.24 1.83
CA TRP A 21 -4.00 3.16 2.91
C TRP A 21 -3.12 1.93 2.76
N HIS A 22 -1.88 2.05 3.24
CA HIS A 22 -0.99 0.91 3.39
C HIS A 22 0.01 1.13 4.52
N TYR A 23 0.65 0.05 4.96
CA TYR A 23 1.79 0.17 5.85
C TYR A 23 3.05 0.62 5.10
N GLU A 24 3.79 1.52 5.75
CA GLU A 24 5.14 1.92 5.39
C GLU A 24 6.05 1.76 6.60
N GLU A 25 7.34 1.57 6.32
CA GLU A 25 8.40 1.66 7.32
C GLU A 25 9.05 3.04 7.20
N ARG A 26 8.96 3.84 8.25
CA ARG A 26 9.56 5.18 8.33
C ARG A 26 10.39 5.27 9.60
N GLY A 27 11.71 5.39 9.45
CA GLY A 27 12.64 5.52 10.58
C GLY A 27 12.54 4.36 11.59
N GLY A 28 12.41 3.12 11.09
CA GLY A 28 12.26 1.92 11.93
C GLY A 28 10.90 1.79 12.63
N ARG A 29 9.96 2.72 12.39
CA ARG A 29 8.60 2.67 12.91
C ARG A 29 7.61 2.35 11.80
N ARG A 30 6.59 1.59 12.18
CA ARG A 30 5.43 1.31 11.33
C ARG A 30 4.51 2.52 11.29
N VAL A 31 4.15 2.94 10.09
CA VAL A 31 3.14 3.99 9.88
C VAL A 31 2.09 3.49 8.89
N GLN A 32 0.82 3.69 9.21
CA GLN A 32 -0.27 3.52 8.26
C GLN A 32 -0.40 4.82 7.45
N ALA A 33 0.12 4.81 6.23
CA ALA A 33 0.06 5.95 5.33
C ALA A 33 -1.32 5.99 4.65
N PHE A 34 -1.91 7.18 4.55
CA PHE A 34 -3.16 7.41 3.83
C PHE A 34 -2.91 8.32 2.65
N ARG A 35 -3.38 7.91 1.47
CA ARG A 35 -3.32 8.68 0.23
C ARG A 35 -4.74 9.02 -0.21
N TYR A 36 -5.03 10.32 -0.31
CA TYR A 36 -6.28 10.80 -0.89
C TYR A 36 -6.30 10.53 -2.40
N LEU A 37 -7.41 9.98 -2.90
CA LEU A 37 -7.56 9.63 -4.32
C LEU A 37 -8.57 10.51 -5.06
N GLY A 38 -9.55 11.08 -4.35
CA GLY A 38 -10.60 11.89 -4.96
C GLY A 38 -11.95 11.70 -4.29
N SER A 39 -12.99 12.29 -4.88
CA SER A 39 -14.38 11.98 -4.52
C SER A 39 -14.67 10.50 -4.77
N ALA A 40 -15.38 9.82 -3.86
CA ALA A 40 -15.78 8.42 -4.04
C ALA A 40 -16.73 8.20 -5.23
N ARG A 41 -17.37 9.29 -5.70
CA ARG A 41 -18.26 9.28 -6.87
C ARG A 41 -17.53 9.54 -8.20
N SER A 42 -16.23 9.85 -8.16
CA SER A 42 -15.44 10.16 -9.35
C SER A 42 -14.85 8.90 -9.98
N GLU A 43 -15.06 8.72 -11.27
CA GLU A 43 -14.44 7.64 -12.05
C GLU A 43 -12.90 7.77 -12.07
N ALA A 44 -12.37 8.99 -12.20
CA ALA A 44 -10.94 9.24 -12.09
C ALA A 44 -10.36 8.83 -10.73
N ALA A 45 -11.13 8.91 -9.64
CA ALA A 45 -10.69 8.43 -8.33
C ALA A 45 -10.64 6.89 -8.26
N ARG A 46 -11.53 6.19 -8.97
CA ARG A 46 -11.51 4.73 -9.10
C ARG A 46 -10.33 4.27 -9.95
N GLN A 47 -10.05 4.96 -11.06
CA GLN A 47 -8.89 4.68 -11.89
C GLN A 47 -7.59 4.84 -11.08
N LYS A 48 -7.46 5.94 -10.33
CA LYS A 48 -6.34 6.15 -9.41
C LYS A 48 -6.22 5.06 -8.34
N LEU A 49 -7.34 4.51 -7.85
CA LEU A 49 -7.30 3.40 -6.88
C LEU A 49 -6.63 2.16 -7.50
N THR A 50 -7.00 1.80 -8.72
CA THR A 50 -6.39 0.68 -9.45
C THR A 50 -4.89 0.90 -9.61
N GLU A 51 -4.48 2.08 -10.08
CA GLU A 51 -3.06 2.42 -10.28
C GLU A 51 -2.23 2.32 -8.98
N VAL A 52 -2.75 2.84 -7.87
CA VAL A 52 -1.99 2.78 -6.59
C VAL A 52 -1.99 1.40 -5.97
N LEU A 53 -3.03 0.59 -6.20
CA LEU A 53 -3.08 -0.79 -5.74
C LEU A 53 -2.06 -1.63 -6.50
N ASP A 54 -2.03 -1.53 -7.82
CA ASP A 54 -1.10 -2.28 -8.68
C ASP A 54 0.35 -1.94 -8.31
N ALA A 55 0.68 -0.64 -8.22
CA ALA A 55 2.01 -0.19 -7.82
C ALA A 55 2.40 -0.69 -6.41
N TYR A 56 1.45 -0.75 -5.47
CA TYR A 56 1.69 -1.29 -4.14
C TYR A 56 1.97 -2.80 -4.18
N VAL A 57 1.16 -3.56 -4.92
CA VAL A 57 1.29 -5.02 -5.06
C VAL A 57 2.62 -5.38 -5.72
N GLU A 58 2.99 -4.71 -6.81
CA GLU A 58 4.27 -4.92 -7.50
C GLU A 58 5.46 -4.70 -6.57
N ARG A 59 5.46 -3.58 -5.83
CA ARG A 59 6.51 -3.26 -4.86
C ARG A 59 6.60 -4.33 -3.77
N VAL A 60 5.48 -4.70 -3.16
CA VAL A 60 5.44 -5.71 -2.10
C VAL A 60 5.90 -7.07 -2.61
N ALA A 61 5.53 -7.46 -3.82
CA ALA A 61 5.99 -8.70 -4.44
C ALA A 61 7.51 -8.70 -4.63
N ALA A 62 8.09 -7.58 -5.08
CA ALA A 62 9.54 -7.43 -5.16
C ALA A 62 10.22 -7.52 -3.78
N ASP A 63 9.65 -6.86 -2.77
CA ASP A 63 10.16 -6.89 -1.39
C ASP A 63 10.13 -8.32 -0.82
N LEU A 64 9.03 -9.07 -1.06
CA LEU A 64 8.90 -10.47 -0.68
C LEU A 64 9.93 -11.38 -1.37
N ARG A 65 10.15 -11.19 -2.68
CA ARG A 65 11.17 -11.95 -3.42
C ARG A 65 12.56 -11.73 -2.84
N ARG A 66 12.93 -10.47 -2.55
CA ARG A 66 14.21 -10.15 -1.89
C ARG A 66 14.29 -10.78 -0.50
N LYS A 67 13.22 -10.67 0.29
CA LYS A 67 13.20 -11.24 1.64
C LYS A 67 13.36 -12.76 1.63
N ARG A 68 12.72 -13.43 0.68
CA ARG A 68 12.88 -14.88 0.49
C ARG A 68 14.33 -15.24 0.16
N ALA A 69 14.97 -14.52 -0.76
CA ALA A 69 16.37 -14.76 -1.11
C ALA A 69 17.31 -14.58 0.11
N GLU A 70 17.12 -13.51 0.90
CA GLU A 70 17.88 -13.28 2.13
C GLU A 70 17.73 -14.44 3.14
N ILE A 71 16.50 -14.94 3.33
CA ILE A 71 16.23 -16.04 4.26
C ILE A 71 16.93 -17.32 3.80
N LEU A 72 16.83 -17.65 2.50
CA LEU A 72 17.46 -18.85 1.95
C LEU A 72 18.99 -18.80 2.03
N ALA A 73 19.60 -17.65 1.78
CA ALA A 73 21.04 -17.46 1.90
C ALA A 73 21.57 -17.69 3.32
N LYS A 74 20.74 -17.47 4.36
CA LYS A 74 21.12 -17.75 5.76
C LYS A 74 21.14 -19.24 6.11
N VAL A 75 20.36 -20.05 5.40
CA VAL A 75 20.26 -21.50 5.66
C VAL A 75 21.27 -22.29 4.83
N ASN A 76 21.64 -21.78 3.65
CA ASN A 76 22.72 -22.30 2.84
C ASN A 76 23.85 -21.27 2.75
N PRO A 77 24.61 -21.04 3.84
CA PRO A 77 25.83 -20.25 3.73
C PRO A 77 26.77 -20.99 2.78
N SER A 78 27.21 -20.31 1.73
CA SER A 78 28.29 -20.81 0.86
C SER A 78 29.59 -20.92 1.64
#